data_AF-A0A2G9RBD9-F1
#
_entry.id   AF-A0A2G9RBD9-F1
#
_cell.length_a   1.000
_cell.length_b   1.000
_cell.length_c   1.000
_cell.angle_alpha   90.00
_cell.angle_beta   90.00
_cell.angle_gamma   90.00
#
_symmetry.space_group_name_H-M   'P 1'
#
loop_
_entity.id
_entity.type
_entity.pdbx_description
1 polymer ?
#
loop_
_entity_poly.entity_id
_entity_poly.type
_entity_poly.pdbx_seq_one_letter_code
_entity_poly.pdbx_strand_id
1 'polypeptide(L)'
;MPISPDDGEHADIYKLRIRVRGNLEWAPPRPQIIFNIHTAPTKKVAVTKQNYRCAGCGIRIEPDYIKRLRYCEYLGKYFCQCCHENAQSVIPGRILRKWDFSKYYVSNFSKDLLTKIWSDPLFNLHDINSTMYRKVKALEQVRLLRIQLVHLKNMFKTCRLAKNILELYDSVPGHLTEDLHLFSLNDLTAIKKGDLGPQLKELVRLGTLHVEKCMVRIYISF
;
A
#
# COMPACT_ATOMS: atom_id res chain seq x y z
N MET A 1 16.91 -2.33 12.34
CA MET A 1 16.48 -3.05 11.11
C MET A 1 15.29 -3.91 11.47
N PRO A 2 14.19 -3.92 10.70
CA PRO A 2 13.15 -4.92 10.89
C PRO A 2 13.77 -6.29 10.61
N ILE A 3 13.85 -7.12 11.64
CA ILE A 3 14.41 -8.47 11.57
C ILE A 3 13.39 -9.35 10.85
N SER A 4 13.83 -10.18 9.90
CA SER A 4 12.91 -11.07 9.21
C SER A 4 12.43 -12.13 10.19
N PRO A 5 11.13 -12.43 10.30
CA PRO A 5 10.67 -13.52 11.14
C PRO A 5 11.12 -14.91 10.65
N ASP A 6 11.74 -14.98 9.47
CA ASP A 6 12.39 -16.16 8.92
C ASP A 6 13.85 -16.31 9.41
N ASP A 7 14.37 -15.37 10.23
CA ASP A 7 15.66 -15.51 10.91
C ASP A 7 15.47 -16.43 12.13
N GLY A 8 15.82 -17.70 11.97
CA GLY A 8 15.47 -18.83 12.85
C GLY A 8 16.06 -18.86 14.27
N GLU A 9 16.30 -17.72 14.91
CA GLU A 9 16.91 -17.63 16.25
C GLU A 9 15.90 -17.63 17.42
N HIS A 10 14.73 -18.26 17.25
CA HIS A 10 13.73 -18.37 18.32
C HIS A 10 13.42 -19.83 18.65
N ALA A 11 14.42 -20.55 19.14
CA ALA A 11 14.27 -21.91 19.67
C ALA A 11 13.42 -21.98 20.97
N ASP A 12 13.18 -20.85 21.64
CA ASP A 12 12.46 -20.80 22.94
C ASP A 12 10.93 -20.74 22.83
N ILE A 13 10.35 -20.81 21.62
CA ILE A 13 8.90 -20.75 21.40
C ILE A 13 8.18 -21.97 22.02
N TYR A 14 8.88 -23.08 22.29
CA TYR A 14 8.28 -24.29 22.88
C TYR A 14 7.79 -24.15 24.32
N LYS A 15 8.16 -23.08 25.04
CA LYS A 15 7.66 -22.81 26.40
C LYS A 15 6.34 -22.03 26.44
N LEU A 16 5.97 -21.33 25.36
CA LEU A 16 4.67 -20.67 25.27
C LEU A 16 3.72 -21.54 24.44
N ARG A 17 2.56 -21.90 25.01
CA ARG A 17 1.45 -22.60 24.30
C ARG A 17 0.78 -21.69 23.24
N ILE A 18 1.56 -21.07 22.37
CA ILE A 18 1.07 -20.31 21.23
C ILE A 18 0.74 -21.33 20.14
N ARG A 19 -0.50 -21.35 19.68
CA ARG A 19 -0.92 -22.18 18.54
C ARG A 19 -0.25 -21.65 17.28
N VAL A 20 0.92 -22.16 16.95
CA VAL A 20 1.64 -21.82 15.73
C VAL A 20 0.84 -22.36 14.55
N ARG A 21 0.52 -21.49 13.59
CA ARG A 21 0.04 -21.95 12.28
C ARG A 21 1.28 -22.46 11.55
N GLY A 22 1.53 -23.77 11.54
CA GLY A 22 2.71 -24.37 10.88
C GLY A 22 3.51 -25.34 11.75
N ASN A 23 4.67 -25.76 11.23
CA ASN A 23 5.66 -26.60 11.90
C ASN A 23 7.08 -26.03 11.68
N LEU A 24 8.11 -26.73 12.16
CA LEU A 24 9.52 -26.32 12.02
C LEU A 24 9.98 -26.13 10.56
N GLU A 25 9.34 -26.79 9.60
CA GLU A 25 9.75 -26.76 8.18
C GLU A 25 8.94 -25.75 7.35
N TRP A 26 7.77 -25.33 7.84
CA TRP A 26 6.84 -24.47 7.09
C TRP A 26 5.85 -23.74 8.00
N ALA A 27 5.62 -22.46 7.70
CA ALA A 27 4.51 -21.67 8.22
C ALA A 27 3.75 -21.00 7.07
N PRO A 28 2.40 -20.88 7.15
CA PRO A 28 1.64 -20.17 6.15
C PRO A 28 1.99 -18.69 6.14
N PRO A 29 1.81 -18.00 4.99
CA PRO A 29 2.12 -16.59 4.88
C PRO A 29 1.28 -15.77 5.87
N ARG A 30 1.91 -14.80 6.53
CA ARG A 30 1.21 -13.85 7.40
C ARG A 30 0.87 -12.59 6.62
N PRO A 31 -0.28 -11.95 6.89
CA PRO A 31 -0.61 -10.66 6.29
C PRO A 31 0.46 -9.62 6.67
N GLN A 32 1.22 -9.16 5.69
CA GLN A 32 2.27 -8.17 5.86
C GLN A 32 2.35 -7.27 4.63
N ILE A 33 2.69 -6.00 4.84
CA ILE A 33 2.93 -5.04 3.77
C ILE A 33 4.40 -5.10 3.39
N ILE A 34 4.68 -5.45 2.13
CA ILE A 34 6.04 -5.63 1.62
C ILE A 34 6.40 -4.48 0.68
N PHE A 35 7.39 -3.68 1.08
CA PHE A 35 7.87 -2.53 0.28
C PHE A 35 9.05 -2.88 -0.64
N ASN A 36 9.70 -4.02 -0.42
CA ASN A 36 10.84 -4.44 -1.23
C ASN A 36 10.38 -5.13 -2.50
N ILE A 37 11.09 -4.89 -3.59
CA ILE A 37 10.87 -5.61 -4.85
C ILE A 37 11.76 -6.84 -4.81
N HIS A 38 11.16 -8.02 -4.91
CA HIS A 38 11.90 -9.27 -4.96
C HIS A 38 12.55 -9.44 -6.33
N THR A 39 13.86 -9.70 -6.35
CA THR A 39 14.53 -10.26 -7.52
C THR A 39 14.33 -11.76 -7.50
N ALA A 40 13.65 -12.32 -8.50
CA ALA A 40 13.43 -13.75 -8.58
C ALA A 40 14.79 -14.47 -8.73
N PRO A 41 15.24 -15.26 -7.74
CA PRO A 41 16.36 -16.17 -7.96
C PRO A 41 15.92 -17.26 -8.95
N THR A 42 16.88 -18.06 -9.43
CA THR A 42 16.51 -19.23 -10.25
C THR A 42 15.51 -20.10 -9.49
N LYS A 43 14.48 -20.62 -10.19
CA LYS A 43 13.38 -21.38 -9.58
C LYS A 43 13.89 -22.49 -8.66
N LYS A 44 14.93 -23.21 -9.08
CA LYS A 44 15.55 -24.29 -8.28
C LYS A 44 16.05 -23.78 -6.93
N VAL A 45 16.83 -22.70 -6.90
CA VAL A 45 17.39 -22.12 -5.67
C VAL A 45 16.27 -21.63 -4.74
N ALA A 46 15.27 -20.94 -5.30
CA ALA A 46 14.14 -20.45 -4.51
C ALA A 46 13.34 -21.61 -3.89
N VAL A 47 13.08 -22.66 -4.67
CA VAL A 47 12.29 -23.82 -4.23
C VAL A 47 13.05 -24.65 -3.17
N THR A 48 14.38 -24.78 -3.30
CA THR A 48 15.21 -25.39 -2.26
C THR A 48 15.15 -24.60 -0.95
N LYS A 49 15.19 -23.26 -0.99
CA LYS A 49 15.07 -22.40 0.22
C LYS A 49 13.70 -22.52 0.93
N GLN A 50 12.64 -22.89 0.22
CA GLN A 50 11.32 -23.17 0.81
C GLN A 50 11.12 -24.66 1.13
N ASN A 51 12.22 -25.41 1.29
CA ASN A 51 12.22 -26.84 1.64
C ASN A 51 11.35 -27.69 0.71
N TYR A 52 11.32 -27.35 -0.58
CA TYR A 52 10.47 -28.01 -1.58
C TYR A 52 8.98 -28.03 -1.19
N ARG A 53 8.49 -27.03 -0.45
CA ARG A 53 7.09 -26.94 -0.03
C ARG A 53 6.39 -25.76 -0.69
N CYS A 54 5.11 -25.90 -1.02
CA CYS A 54 4.29 -24.76 -1.43
C CYS A 54 4.28 -23.71 -0.30
N ALA A 55 4.58 -22.45 -0.62
CA ALA A 55 4.57 -21.40 0.39
C ALA A 55 3.17 -21.16 1.01
N GLY A 56 2.08 -21.46 0.29
CA GLY A 56 0.71 -21.22 0.74
C GLY A 56 0.09 -22.31 1.61
N CYS A 57 0.28 -23.58 1.25
CA CYS A 57 -0.34 -24.72 1.95
C CYS A 57 0.65 -25.70 2.58
N GLY A 58 1.95 -25.52 2.35
CA GLY A 58 2.99 -26.35 2.94
C GLY A 58 3.15 -27.73 2.30
N ILE A 59 2.34 -28.11 1.30
CA ILE A 59 2.48 -29.42 0.64
C ILE A 59 3.89 -29.59 0.05
N ARG A 60 4.51 -30.75 0.26
CA ARG A 60 5.79 -31.09 -0.36
C ARG A 60 5.60 -31.25 -1.87
N ILE A 61 6.57 -30.77 -2.63
CA ILE A 61 6.59 -30.74 -4.09
C ILE A 61 7.73 -31.65 -4.52
N GLU A 62 7.41 -32.74 -5.20
CA GLU A 62 8.44 -33.61 -5.74
C GLU A 62 9.21 -32.89 -6.87
N PRO A 63 10.49 -33.24 -7.09
CA PRO A 63 11.35 -32.57 -8.06
C PRO A 63 10.73 -32.40 -9.45
N ASP A 64 10.01 -33.40 -9.95
CA ASP A 64 9.40 -33.40 -11.29
C ASP A 64 8.24 -32.39 -11.44
N TYR A 65 7.62 -32.01 -10.31
CA TYR A 65 6.51 -31.05 -10.28
C TYR A 65 6.96 -29.61 -10.00
N ILE A 66 8.25 -29.37 -9.70
CA ILE A 66 8.79 -28.02 -9.47
C ILE A 66 8.49 -27.09 -10.64
N LYS A 67 8.54 -27.58 -11.88
CA LYS A 67 8.24 -26.78 -13.08
C LYS A 67 6.83 -26.19 -13.07
N ARG A 68 5.86 -26.86 -12.42
CA ARG A 68 4.45 -26.43 -12.32
C ARG A 68 4.21 -25.37 -11.26
N LEU A 69 5.18 -25.10 -10.39
CA LEU A 69 5.07 -24.03 -9.39
C LEU A 69 5.04 -22.65 -10.05
N ARG A 70 4.21 -21.79 -9.46
CA ARG A 70 3.97 -20.41 -9.89
C ARG A 70 4.62 -19.44 -8.91
N TYR A 71 5.21 -18.37 -9.43
CA TYR A 71 5.91 -17.38 -8.62
C TYR A 71 4.95 -16.24 -8.24
N CYS A 72 4.83 -15.96 -6.95
CA CYS A 72 4.10 -14.79 -6.47
C CYS A 72 5.06 -13.60 -6.40
N GLU A 73 4.84 -12.60 -7.25
CA GLU A 73 5.67 -11.39 -7.33
C GLU A 73 5.58 -10.51 -6.07
N TYR A 74 4.49 -10.64 -5.30
CA TYR A 74 4.33 -9.90 -4.04
C TYR A 74 5.13 -10.50 -2.88
N LEU A 75 5.06 -11.82 -2.70
CA LEU A 75 5.74 -12.51 -1.58
C LEU A 75 7.14 -13.01 -1.93
N GLY A 76 7.49 -13.05 -3.22
CA GLY A 76 8.77 -13.56 -3.68
C GLY A 76 8.99 -15.07 -3.46
N LYS A 77 7.91 -15.85 -3.28
CA LYS A 77 7.93 -17.30 -3.00
C LYS A 77 7.16 -18.09 -4.08
N TYR A 78 7.41 -19.40 -4.18
CA TYR A 78 6.70 -20.29 -5.12
C TYR A 78 5.52 -21.02 -4.49
N PHE A 79 4.44 -21.15 -5.26
CA PHE A 79 3.16 -21.71 -4.86
C PHE A 79 2.71 -22.82 -5.82
N CYS A 80 1.96 -23.79 -5.29
CA CYS A 80 1.26 -24.79 -6.11
C CYS A 80 0.12 -24.14 -6.90
N GLN A 81 -0.44 -24.88 -7.86
CA GLN A 81 -1.49 -24.38 -8.75
C GLN A 81 -2.80 -24.05 -8.01
N CYS A 82 -3.08 -24.70 -6.87
CA CYS A 82 -4.25 -24.41 -6.04
C CYS A 82 -4.10 -23.12 -5.22
N CYS A 83 -2.90 -22.78 -4.77
CA CYS A 83 -2.67 -21.56 -3.96
C CYS A 83 -2.37 -20.33 -4.81
N HIS A 84 -2.21 -20.50 -6.12
CA HIS A 84 -1.84 -19.44 -7.04
C HIS A 84 -2.47 -19.70 -8.39
N GLU A 85 -3.59 -19.05 -8.68
CA GLU A 85 -4.38 -19.27 -9.90
C GLU A 85 -3.98 -18.36 -11.07
N ASN A 86 -2.79 -17.76 -11.01
CA ASN A 86 -2.35 -16.71 -11.95
C ASN A 86 -3.22 -15.46 -11.89
N ALA A 87 -3.83 -15.20 -10.73
CA ALA A 87 -4.42 -13.90 -10.44
C ALA A 87 -3.36 -12.80 -10.61
N GLN A 88 -3.79 -11.64 -11.09
CA GLN A 88 -2.92 -10.50 -11.32
C GLN A 88 -3.30 -9.33 -10.40
N SER A 89 -2.28 -8.63 -9.91
CA SER A 89 -2.43 -7.42 -9.10
C SER A 89 -1.26 -6.48 -9.30
N VAL A 90 -1.48 -5.19 -9.05
CA VAL A 90 -0.38 -4.24 -8.87
C VAL A 90 0.34 -4.54 -7.56
N ILE A 91 1.63 -4.19 -7.48
CA ILE A 91 2.50 -4.53 -6.35
C ILE A 91 2.91 -3.24 -5.63
N PRO A 92 2.57 -3.05 -4.33
CA PRO A 92 2.87 -1.84 -3.58
C PRO A 92 4.35 -1.42 -3.65
N GLY A 93 5.28 -2.35 -3.40
CA GLY A 93 6.71 -2.07 -3.48
C GLY A 93 7.19 -1.57 -4.86
N ARG A 94 6.54 -2.00 -5.95
CA ARG A 94 6.86 -1.53 -7.32
C ARG A 94 6.32 -0.12 -7.57
N ILE A 95 5.10 0.18 -7.11
CA ILE A 95 4.52 1.53 -7.19
C ILE A 95 5.41 2.52 -6.42
N LEU A 96 5.73 2.20 -5.17
CA LEU A 96 6.41 3.12 -4.24
C LEU A 96 7.88 3.39 -4.62
N ARG A 97 8.55 2.40 -5.23
CA ARG A 97 9.97 2.52 -5.60
C ARG A 97 10.18 2.94 -7.06
N LYS A 98 9.29 2.53 -7.97
CA LYS A 98 9.48 2.67 -9.42
C LYS A 98 8.34 3.36 -10.16
N TRP A 99 7.27 3.75 -9.47
CA TRP A 99 6.02 4.24 -10.09
C TRP A 99 5.42 3.27 -11.11
N ASP A 100 5.59 1.97 -10.87
CA ASP A 100 5.18 0.91 -11.79
C ASP A 100 3.83 0.32 -11.36
N PHE A 101 2.82 0.51 -12.21
CA PHE A 101 1.45 0.04 -12.03
C PHE A 101 1.11 -1.15 -12.94
N SER A 102 2.12 -1.78 -13.53
CA SER A 102 1.96 -3.05 -14.25
C SER A 102 1.34 -4.09 -13.32
N LYS A 103 0.52 -4.98 -13.89
CA LYS A 103 -0.06 -6.09 -13.15
C LYS A 103 0.88 -7.29 -13.20
N TYR A 104 1.09 -7.89 -12.04
CA TYR A 104 1.98 -9.03 -11.84
C TYR A 104 1.24 -10.22 -11.28
N TYR A 105 1.73 -11.42 -11.56
CA TYR A 105 1.15 -12.65 -11.04
C TYR A 105 1.39 -12.77 -9.53
N VAL A 106 0.31 -13.04 -8.80
CA VAL A 106 0.32 -13.15 -7.34
C VAL A 106 -0.45 -14.40 -6.89
N SER A 107 -0.08 -14.92 -5.72
CA SER A 107 -0.84 -16.00 -5.08
C SER A 107 -2.22 -15.50 -4.65
N ASN A 108 -3.15 -16.43 -4.44
CA ASN A 108 -4.52 -16.10 -4.04
C ASN A 108 -4.51 -15.35 -2.70
N PHE A 109 -3.71 -15.82 -1.75
CA PHE A 109 -3.47 -15.12 -0.47
C PHE A 109 -3.03 -13.66 -0.66
N SER A 110 -2.05 -13.41 -1.55
CA SER A 110 -1.56 -12.06 -1.80
C SER A 110 -2.61 -11.21 -2.51
N LYS A 111 -3.38 -11.79 -3.43
CA LYS A 111 -4.48 -11.09 -4.09
C LYS A 111 -5.54 -10.64 -3.09
N ASP A 112 -5.93 -11.52 -2.17
CA ASP A 112 -6.92 -11.21 -1.13
C ASP A 112 -6.43 -10.10 -0.22
N LEU A 113 -5.18 -10.20 0.25
CA LEU A 113 -4.55 -9.18 1.08
C LEU A 113 -4.52 -7.82 0.37
N LEU A 114 -4.00 -7.77 -0.86
CA LEU A 114 -3.86 -6.53 -1.64
C LEU A 114 -5.22 -5.89 -1.95
N THR A 115 -6.26 -6.71 -2.15
CA THR A 115 -7.64 -6.22 -2.32
C THR A 115 -8.17 -5.64 -1.02
N LYS A 116 -7.90 -6.29 0.12
CA LYS A 116 -8.38 -5.87 1.42
C LYS A 116 -7.81 -4.52 1.86
N ILE A 117 -6.54 -4.27 1.57
CA ILE A 117 -5.85 -3.01 1.92
C ILE A 117 -5.95 -1.93 0.83
N TRP A 118 -6.76 -2.14 -0.22
CA TRP A 118 -6.72 -1.31 -1.42
C TRP A 118 -6.99 0.17 -1.14
N SER A 119 -7.96 0.44 -0.27
CA SER A 119 -8.38 1.79 0.12
C SER A 119 -7.80 2.24 1.46
N ASP A 120 -7.02 1.39 2.13
CA ASP A 120 -6.46 1.70 3.44
C ASP A 120 -5.28 2.67 3.28
N PRO A 121 -5.27 3.82 3.99
CA PRO A 121 -4.19 4.80 3.89
C PRO A 121 -2.98 4.34 4.71
N LEU A 122 -2.15 3.47 4.12
CA LEU A 122 -1.05 2.78 4.81
C LEU A 122 0.34 3.24 4.37
N PHE A 123 0.44 4.02 3.29
CA PHE A 123 1.69 4.30 2.63
C PHE A 123 2.11 5.75 2.84
N ASN A 124 2.98 6.01 3.83
CA ASN A 124 3.66 7.30 3.94
C ASN A 124 4.76 7.39 2.88
N LEU A 125 4.49 8.10 1.78
CA LEU A 125 5.40 8.14 0.63
C LEU A 125 6.68 8.93 0.92
N HIS A 126 6.63 9.90 1.85
CA HIS A 126 7.81 10.66 2.23
C HIS A 126 8.83 9.77 2.93
N ASP A 127 8.37 9.01 3.93
CA ASP A 127 9.20 8.09 4.72
C ASP A 127 9.75 6.94 3.87
N ILE A 128 8.97 6.47 2.88
CA ILE A 128 9.36 5.36 2.02
C ILE A 128 10.30 5.81 0.89
N ASN A 129 9.94 6.89 0.18
CA ASN A 129 10.69 7.38 -0.99
C ASN A 129 10.31 8.83 -1.38
N SER A 130 10.79 9.80 -0.59
CA SER A 130 10.57 11.23 -0.85
C SER A 130 10.98 11.71 -2.25
N THR A 131 11.91 11.01 -2.92
CA THR A 131 12.36 11.38 -4.27
C THR A 131 11.28 11.23 -5.34
N MET A 132 10.22 10.46 -5.06
CA MET A 132 9.11 10.23 -6.00
C MET A 132 8.37 11.50 -6.38
N TYR A 133 8.19 12.43 -5.44
CA TYR A 133 7.57 13.73 -5.69
C TYR A 133 8.28 14.48 -6.82
N ARG A 134 9.62 14.48 -6.83
CA ARG A 134 10.41 15.13 -7.89
C ARG A 134 10.33 14.41 -9.24
N LYS A 135 10.15 13.08 -9.23
CA LYS A 135 10.13 12.24 -10.44
C LYS A 135 8.76 12.24 -11.13
N VAL A 136 7.68 12.43 -10.37
CA VAL A 136 6.31 12.27 -10.87
C VAL A 136 5.54 13.58 -10.70
N LYS A 137 5.40 14.34 -11.79
CA LYS A 137 4.74 15.66 -11.79
C LYS A 137 3.30 15.62 -11.23
N ALA A 138 2.51 14.61 -11.61
CA ALA A 138 1.12 14.48 -11.14
C ALA A 138 1.03 14.26 -9.61
N LEU A 139 2.00 13.53 -9.06
CA LEU A 139 2.08 13.29 -7.62
C LEU A 139 2.50 14.56 -6.86
N GLU A 140 3.45 15.32 -7.40
CA GLU A 140 3.81 16.63 -6.83
C GLU A 140 2.65 17.61 -6.87
N GLN A 141 1.93 17.68 -7.99
CA GLN A 141 0.74 18.51 -8.10
C GLN A 141 -0.30 18.15 -7.02
N VAL A 142 -0.55 16.86 -6.81
CA VAL A 142 -1.46 16.39 -5.76
C VAL A 142 -0.93 16.74 -4.37
N ARG A 143 0.38 16.62 -4.11
CA ARG A 143 0.98 17.06 -2.84
C ARG A 143 0.73 18.54 -2.57
N LEU A 144 0.95 19.41 -3.56
CA LEU A 144 0.72 20.85 -3.45
C LEU A 144 -0.76 21.20 -3.22
N LEU A 145 -1.67 20.46 -3.84
CA LEU A 145 -3.11 20.59 -3.59
C LEU A 145 -3.47 20.16 -2.16
N ARG A 146 -2.94 19.04 -1.68
CA ARG A 146 -3.18 18.56 -0.31
C ARG A 146 -2.69 19.55 0.74
N ILE A 147 -1.54 20.21 0.51
CA ILE A 147 -1.04 21.29 1.39
C ILE A 147 -2.11 22.40 1.52
N GLN A 148 -2.64 22.87 0.40
CA GLN A 148 -3.70 23.89 0.41
C GLN A 148 -4.97 23.38 1.10
N LEU A 149 -5.39 22.15 0.83
CA LEU A 149 -6.58 21.55 1.46
C LEU A 149 -6.45 21.46 2.98
N VAL A 150 -5.30 21.04 3.50
CA VAL A 150 -5.05 20.97 4.95
C VAL A 150 -5.18 22.36 5.58
N HIS A 151 -4.56 23.38 5.00
CA HIS A 151 -4.67 24.75 5.49
C HIS A 151 -6.12 25.27 5.45
N LEU A 152 -6.81 25.08 4.33
CA LEU A 152 -8.21 25.47 4.18
C LEU A 152 -9.12 24.74 5.18
N LYS A 153 -8.96 23.42 5.35
CA LYS A 153 -9.76 22.62 6.29
C LYS A 153 -9.55 23.09 7.74
N ASN A 154 -8.32 23.46 8.11
CA ASN A 154 -8.03 24.02 9.44
C ASN A 154 -8.71 25.38 9.66
N MET A 155 -8.76 26.25 8.65
CA MET A 155 -9.52 27.49 8.71
C MET A 155 -11.02 27.23 8.90
N PHE A 156 -11.58 26.27 8.15
CA PHE A 156 -13.00 25.93 8.19
C PHE A 156 -13.46 25.39 9.54
N LYS A 157 -12.60 24.66 10.26
CA LYS A 157 -12.89 24.19 11.63
C LYS A 157 -13.20 25.33 12.61
N THR A 158 -12.70 26.54 12.33
CA THR A 158 -12.94 27.74 13.16
C THR A 158 -14.00 28.69 12.57
N CYS A 159 -14.52 28.38 11.38
CA CYS A 159 -15.50 29.20 10.67
C CYS A 159 -16.92 28.64 10.84
N ARG A 160 -17.78 29.37 11.57
CA ARG A 160 -19.18 28.98 11.76
C ARG A 160 -20.02 28.90 10.48
N LEU A 161 -19.56 29.51 9.38
CA LEU A 161 -20.23 29.50 8.07
C LEU A 161 -19.74 28.39 7.15
N ALA A 162 -18.75 27.60 7.58
CA ALA A 162 -18.08 26.63 6.72
C ALA A 162 -18.72 25.23 6.72
N LYS A 163 -19.91 25.04 7.31
CA LYS A 163 -20.56 23.73 7.40
C LYS A 163 -20.68 23.04 6.03
N ASN A 164 -21.24 23.73 5.03
CA ASN A 164 -21.45 23.16 3.71
C ASN A 164 -20.13 22.85 2.97
N ILE A 165 -19.07 23.63 3.19
CA ILE A 165 -17.76 23.37 2.55
C ILE A 165 -17.02 22.21 3.24
N LEU A 166 -17.20 22.03 4.55
CA LEU A 166 -16.68 20.86 5.27
C LEU A 166 -17.34 19.57 4.78
N GLU A 167 -18.66 19.56 4.56
CA GLU A 167 -19.37 18.41 3.97
C GLU A 167 -18.83 18.04 2.59
N LEU A 168 -18.44 19.04 1.78
CA LEU A 168 -17.77 18.79 0.49
C LEU A 168 -16.37 18.20 0.65
N TYR A 169 -15.60 18.62 1.67
CA TYR A 169 -14.28 18.05 1.96
C TYR A 169 -14.37 16.61 2.46
N ASP A 170 -15.46 16.25 3.15
CA ASP A 170 -15.69 14.88 3.62
C ASP A 170 -16.18 13.93 2.50
N SER A 171 -16.42 14.45 1.28
CA SER A 171 -16.69 13.63 0.09
C SER A 171 -15.47 12.85 -0.41
N VAL A 172 -14.26 13.23 0.04
CA VAL A 172 -13.02 12.48 -0.21
C VAL A 172 -12.54 11.82 1.09
N PRO A 173 -11.79 10.70 1.01
CA PRO A 173 -11.18 10.11 2.18
C PRO A 173 -10.40 11.13 3.04
N GLY A 174 -10.69 11.15 4.35
CA GLY A 174 -10.21 12.20 5.26
C GLY A 174 -8.69 12.41 5.22
N HIS A 175 -7.91 11.33 5.10
CA HIS A 175 -6.45 11.38 5.03
C HIS A 175 -5.94 12.25 3.87
N LEU A 176 -6.68 12.41 2.78
CA LEU A 176 -6.30 13.28 1.66
C LEU A 176 -6.33 14.77 2.04
N THR A 177 -7.12 15.14 3.03
CA THR A 177 -7.31 16.53 3.50
C THR A 177 -6.68 16.83 4.86
N GLU A 178 -6.04 15.83 5.48
CA GLU A 178 -5.55 15.90 6.87
C GLU A 178 -4.09 15.49 7.00
N ASP A 179 -3.64 14.49 6.24
CA ASP A 179 -2.25 14.08 6.15
C ASP A 179 -1.71 14.48 4.76
N LEU A 180 -0.43 14.80 4.63
CA LEU A 180 0.17 15.21 3.36
C LEU A 180 0.86 14.06 2.61
N HIS A 181 1.29 13.04 3.35
CA HIS A 181 2.21 12.02 2.85
C HIS A 181 1.62 10.61 2.90
N LEU A 182 0.52 10.43 3.63
CA LEU A 182 -0.21 9.18 3.68
C LEU A 182 -1.08 8.96 2.43
N PHE A 183 -0.97 7.79 1.80
CA PHE A 183 -1.77 7.37 0.65
C PHE A 183 -2.23 5.93 0.80
N SER A 184 -3.31 5.57 0.11
CA SER A 184 -3.72 4.20 -0.20
C SER A 184 -3.27 3.78 -1.61
N LEU A 185 -3.42 2.50 -1.96
CA LEU A 185 -3.17 2.04 -3.34
C LEU A 185 -4.18 2.64 -4.33
N ASN A 186 -5.42 2.85 -3.87
CA ASN A 186 -6.45 3.50 -4.63
C ASN A 186 -6.05 4.93 -5.01
N ASP A 187 -5.53 5.71 -4.06
CA ASP A 187 -5.12 7.10 -4.30
C ASP A 187 -3.99 7.17 -5.31
N LEU A 188 -2.93 6.37 -5.12
CA LEU A 188 -1.78 6.34 -6.03
C LEU A 188 -2.22 5.94 -7.45
N THR A 189 -3.18 5.02 -7.56
CA THR A 189 -3.77 4.61 -8.85
C THR A 189 -4.59 5.74 -9.47
N ALA A 190 -5.40 6.46 -8.68
CA ALA A 190 -6.18 7.60 -9.15
C ALA A 190 -5.27 8.76 -9.61
N ILE A 191 -4.13 8.99 -8.95
CA ILE A 191 -3.10 9.93 -9.38
C ILE A 191 -2.52 9.49 -10.73
N LYS A 192 -2.17 8.21 -10.89
CA LYS A 192 -1.62 7.67 -12.13
C LYS A 192 -2.58 7.77 -13.31
N LYS A 193 -3.88 7.64 -13.05
CA LYS A 193 -4.96 7.79 -14.04
C LYS A 193 -5.26 9.26 -14.38
N GLY A 194 -4.94 10.19 -13.47
CA GLY A 194 -5.21 11.61 -13.63
C GLY A 194 -6.53 12.06 -13.02
N ASP A 195 -7.19 11.22 -12.24
CA ASP A 195 -8.53 11.46 -11.69
C ASP A 195 -8.47 12.30 -10.40
N LEU A 196 -7.48 12.03 -9.53
CA LEU A 196 -7.41 12.65 -8.21
C LEU A 196 -7.05 14.14 -8.26
N GLY A 197 -6.15 14.53 -9.17
CA GLY A 197 -5.69 15.92 -9.29
C GLY A 197 -6.83 16.91 -9.53
N PRO A 198 -7.67 16.72 -10.58
CA PRO A 198 -8.83 17.55 -10.84
C PRO A 198 -9.82 17.61 -9.67
N GLN A 199 -10.10 16.48 -9.02
CA GLN A 199 -11.00 16.42 -7.87
C GLN A 199 -10.51 17.30 -6.71
N LEU A 200 -9.23 17.18 -6.34
CA LEU A 200 -8.65 18.00 -5.27
C LEU A 200 -8.54 19.47 -5.67
N LYS A 201 -8.26 19.77 -6.94
CA LYS A 201 -8.20 21.14 -7.46
C LYS A 201 -9.56 21.85 -7.33
N GLU A 202 -10.65 21.14 -7.59
CA GLU A 202 -12.00 21.71 -7.42
C GLU A 202 -12.32 22.00 -5.95
N LEU A 203 -11.95 21.10 -5.03
CA LEU A 203 -12.09 21.36 -3.59
C LEU A 203 -11.30 22.59 -3.14
N VAL A 204 -10.06 22.75 -3.61
CA VAL A 204 -9.25 23.95 -3.34
C VAL A 204 -9.94 25.21 -3.87
N ARG A 205 -10.48 25.17 -5.09
CA ARG A 205 -11.19 26.30 -5.70
C ARG A 205 -12.41 26.71 -4.88
N LEU A 206 -13.24 25.75 -4.48
CA LEU A 206 -14.42 25.98 -3.66
C LEU A 206 -14.05 26.51 -2.26
N GLY A 207 -13.00 25.96 -1.66
CA GLY A 207 -12.49 26.40 -0.38
C GLY A 207 -11.94 27.83 -0.42
N THR A 208 -11.19 28.18 -1.46
CA THR A 208 -10.66 29.54 -1.67
C THR A 208 -11.80 30.54 -1.85
N LEU A 209 -12.81 30.20 -2.67
CA LEU A 209 -14.00 31.03 -2.87
C LEU A 209 -14.77 31.28 -1.56
N HIS A 210 -14.83 30.28 -0.67
CA HIS A 210 -15.40 30.45 0.66
C HIS A 210 -14.60 31.48 1.46
N VAL A 211 -13.27 31.36 1.54
CA VAL A 211 -12.42 32.29 2.29
C VAL A 211 -12.57 33.73 1.78
N GLU A 212 -12.58 33.92 0.46
CA GLU A 212 -12.74 35.25 -0.17
C GLU A 212 -14.09 35.92 0.16
N LYS A 213 -15.17 35.13 0.27
CA LYS A 213 -16.52 35.64 0.52
C LYS A 213 -16.93 35.62 1.99
N CYS A 214 -16.17 34.94 2.84
CA CYS A 214 -16.54 34.76 4.23
C CYS A 214 -16.32 36.06 5.01
N MET A 215 -17.39 36.59 5.58
CA MET A 215 -17.34 37.81 6.40
C MET A 215 -16.79 37.57 7.81
N VAL A 216 -16.50 36.31 8.19
CA VAL A 216 -15.85 35.98 9.45
C VAL A 216 -14.35 36.20 9.26
N ARG A 217 -13.74 37.11 10.02
CA ARG A 217 -12.28 37.26 10.06
C ARG A 217 -11.67 35.97 10.58
N ILE A 218 -11.15 35.14 9.68
CA ILE A 218 -10.35 33.97 10.05
C ILE A 218 -8.96 34.52 10.34
N TYR A 219 -8.58 34.57 11.62
CA TYR A 219 -7.23 34.99 12.01
C TYR A 219 -6.22 33.98 11.46
N ILE A 220 -5.42 34.42 10.48
CA ILE A 220 -4.30 33.65 9.95
C ILE A 220 -3.18 33.72 11.00
N SER A 221 -2.97 32.66 11.77
CA SER A 221 -1.67 32.46 12.43
C SER A 221 -0.72 31.90 11.37
N PHE A 222 0.25 32.71 10.96
CA PHE A 222 1.41 32.29 10.18
C PHE A 222 2.39 31.53 11.08
#